data_AF-A0A822DAK6-F1
#
_entry.id   AF-A0A822DAK6-F1
#
_cell.length_a   1.000
_cell.length_b   1.000
_cell.length_c   1.000
_cell.angle_alpha   90.00
_cell.angle_beta   90.00
_cell.angle_gamma   90.00
#
_symmetry.space_group_name_H-M   'P 1'
#
loop_
_entity.id
_entity.type
_entity.pdbx_description
1 polymer ?
#
loop_
_entity_poly.entity_id
_entity_poly.type
_entity_poly.pdbx_seq_one_letter_code
_entity_poly.pdbx_strand_id
1 'polypeptide(L)'
;SIIEACLQAGVKWFIPAEYGFDFNHDSTSSIPINNGRLENIKILKENQSNLAHTFVSTGAFLDWGLDTGFLGFDIANRRVTLYDQ
;
A
#
# COMPACT_ATOMS: atom_id res chain seq x y z
N SER A 1 -1.73 10.56 -16.01
CA SER A 1 -2.08 10.10 -14.64
C SER A 1 -2.20 11.29 -13.69
N ILE A 2 -2.71 11.11 -12.47
CA ILE A 2 -2.73 12.21 -11.47
C ILE A 2 -1.31 12.67 -11.11
N ILE A 3 -0.34 11.76 -11.10
CA ILE A 3 1.08 12.05 -10.83
C ILE A 3 1.65 12.98 -11.90
N GLU A 4 1.39 12.70 -13.18
CA GLU A 4 1.82 13.57 -14.29
C GLU A 4 1.21 14.97 -14.21
N ALA A 5 -0.08 15.06 -13.84
CA ALA A 5 -0.74 16.34 -13.65
C ALA A 5 -0.11 17.14 -12.49
N CYS A 6 0.25 16.48 -11.38
CA CYS A 6 0.97 17.10 -10.27
C CYS A 6 2.36 17.63 -10.70
N LEU A 7 3.10 16.86 -11.50
CA LEU A 7 4.39 17.27 -12.05
C LEU A 7 4.25 18.51 -12.94
N GLN A 8 3.29 18.51 -13.87
CA GLN A 8 3.03 19.64 -14.77
C GLN A 8 2.58 20.90 -14.00
N ALA A 9 1.80 20.73 -12.94
CA ALA A 9 1.34 21.83 -12.10
C ALA A 9 2.41 22.32 -11.09
N GLY A 10 3.57 21.65 -10.99
CA GLY A 10 4.64 22.02 -10.08
C GLY A 10 4.31 21.78 -8.60
N VAL A 11 3.44 20.81 -8.30
CA VAL A 11 3.11 20.38 -6.93
C VAL A 11 4.39 19.98 -6.20
N LYS A 12 4.51 20.36 -4.92
CA LYS A 12 5.72 20.12 -4.14
C LYS A 12 5.72 18.80 -3.37
N TRP A 13 4.55 18.34 -2.94
CA TRP A 13 4.40 17.13 -2.16
C TRP A 13 3.17 16.34 -2.59
N PHE A 14 3.32 15.03 -2.77
CA PHE A 14 2.22 14.11 -3.07
C PHE A 14 2.16 12.96 -2.06
N ILE A 15 0.95 12.66 -1.58
CA ILE A 15 0.69 11.47 -0.75
C ILE A 15 -0.14 10.51 -1.59
N PRO A 16 0.47 9.46 -2.18
CA PRO A 16 -0.25 8.46 -2.98
C PRO A 16 -1.16 7.59 -2.11
N ALA A 17 -2.10 6.92 -2.76
CA ALA A 17 -3.06 6.02 -2.13
C ALA A 17 -2.46 4.64 -1.76
N GLU A 18 -1.37 4.63 -0.99
CA GLU A 18 -0.63 3.42 -0.57
C GLU A 18 -0.88 3.02 0.89
N TYR A 19 -2.11 3.20 1.37
CA TYR A 19 -2.57 2.87 2.73
C TYR A 19 -2.74 1.36 3.00
N GLY A 20 -1.75 0.57 2.59
CA GLY A 20 -1.75 -0.88 2.70
C GLY A 20 -0.36 -1.39 3.11
N PHE A 21 0.13 -2.39 2.38
CA PHE A 21 1.41 -3.03 2.66
C PHE A 21 2.62 -2.19 2.22
N ASP A 22 3.77 -2.41 2.87
CA ASP A 22 5.04 -1.81 2.45
C ASP A 22 5.65 -2.57 1.28
N PHE A 23 5.64 -1.93 0.11
CA PHE A 23 6.15 -2.48 -1.15
C PHE A 23 7.67 -2.45 -1.30
N ASN A 24 8.42 -2.03 -0.28
CA ASN A 24 9.89 -2.17 -0.30
C ASN A 24 10.35 -3.60 0.04
N HIS A 25 9.44 -4.51 0.40
CA HIS A 25 9.74 -5.91 0.69
C HIS A 25 9.24 -6.86 -0.41
N ASP A 26 10.08 -7.80 -0.84
CA ASP A 26 9.81 -8.69 -1.99
C ASP A 26 8.52 -9.53 -1.85
N SER A 27 8.19 -9.94 -0.63
CA SER A 27 6.96 -10.71 -0.36
C SER A 27 5.68 -9.96 -0.70
N THR A 28 5.71 -8.62 -0.74
CA THR A 28 4.54 -7.79 -1.06
C THR A 28 4.58 -7.30 -2.50
N SER A 29 5.76 -6.99 -3.03
CA SER A 29 5.93 -6.53 -4.41
C SER A 29 5.76 -7.65 -5.44
N SER A 30 5.93 -8.92 -5.05
CA SER A 30 5.72 -10.07 -5.94
C SER A 30 4.25 -10.46 -6.15
N ILE A 31 3.32 -9.91 -5.35
CA ILE A 31 1.89 -10.27 -5.44
C ILE A 31 1.28 -9.59 -6.68
N PRO A 32 0.71 -10.33 -7.65
CA PRO A 32 0.25 -9.77 -8.92
C PRO A 32 -0.76 -8.61 -8.81
N ILE A 33 -1.61 -8.62 -7.77
CA ILE A 33 -2.59 -7.56 -7.52
C ILE A 33 -1.93 -6.19 -7.25
N ASN A 34 -0.64 -6.17 -6.89
CA ASN A 34 0.10 -4.96 -6.57
C ASN A 34 0.81 -4.34 -7.79
N ASN A 35 0.82 -4.99 -8.97
CA ASN A 35 1.53 -4.50 -10.15
C ASN A 35 1.17 -3.06 -10.53
N GLY A 36 -0.12 -2.70 -10.48
CA GLY A 36 -0.57 -1.34 -10.80
C GLY A 36 -0.11 -0.28 -9.77
N ARG A 37 0.12 -0.68 -8.52
CA ARG A 37 0.66 0.20 -7.47
C ARG A 37 2.17 0.40 -7.65
N LEU A 38 2.89 -0.68 -7.99
CA LEU A 38 4.34 -0.64 -8.21
C LEU A 38 4.75 0.30 -9.34
N GLU A 39 3.94 0.41 -10.40
CA GLU A 39 4.18 1.38 -11.47
C GLU A 39 4.12 2.83 -10.96
N ASN A 40 3.11 3.18 -10.15
CA ASN A 40 3.00 4.52 -9.56
C ASN A 40 4.17 4.82 -8.61
N ILE A 41 4.57 3.84 -7.78
CA ILE A 41 5.71 3.96 -6.88
C ILE A 41 6.99 4.22 -7.67
N LYS A 42 7.19 3.50 -8.78
CA LYS A 42 8.34 3.70 -9.67
C LYS A 42 8.38 5.13 -10.22
N ILE A 43 7.27 5.62 -10.80
CA ILE A 43 7.19 6.98 -11.35
C ILE A 43 7.49 8.04 -10.28
N LEU A 44 6.95 7.88 -9.07
CA LEU A 44 7.20 8.81 -7.97
C LEU A 44 8.65 8.80 -7.50
N LYS A 45 9.26 7.62 -7.37
CA LYS A 45 10.69 7.47 -7.02
C LYS A 45 11.60 8.11 -8.07
N GLU A 46 11.33 7.88 -9.36
CA GLU A 46 12.09 8.47 -10.47
C GLU A 46 11.98 10.00 -10.54
N ASN A 47 10.88 10.58 -10.03
CA ASN A 47 10.62 12.02 -10.06
C ASN A 47 10.72 12.72 -8.69
N GLN A 48 11.36 12.09 -7.70
CA GLN A 48 11.38 12.57 -6.31
C GLN A 48 11.95 13.99 -6.16
N SER A 49 12.88 14.41 -7.03
CA SER A 49 13.44 15.77 -7.04
C SER A 49 12.44 16.84 -7.49
N ASN A 50 11.48 16.48 -8.34
CA ASN A 50 10.47 17.38 -8.88
C ASN A 50 9.16 17.32 -8.09
N LEU A 51 8.88 16.16 -7.48
CA LEU A 51 7.68 15.90 -6.67
C LEU A 51 8.07 15.03 -5.47
N ALA A 52 8.29 15.68 -4.33
CA ALA A 52 8.52 14.96 -3.08
C ALA A 52 7.26 14.16 -2.73
N HIS A 53 7.44 13.02 -2.05
CA HIS A 53 6.32 12.15 -1.72
C HIS A 53 6.53 11.40 -0.41
N THR A 54 5.43 10.89 0.14
CA THR A 54 5.44 10.04 1.32
C THR A 54 4.50 8.87 1.12
N PHE A 55 5.04 7.66 1.15
CA PHE A 55 4.23 6.45 1.23
C PHE A 55 3.81 6.22 2.68
N VAL A 56 2.54 5.89 2.90
CA VAL A 56 1.97 5.66 4.23
C VAL A 56 1.47 4.22 4.30
N SER A 57 2.31 3.30 4.75
CA SER A 57 1.97 1.87 4.85
C SER A 57 1.30 1.57 6.19
N THR A 58 -0.03 1.42 6.19
CA THR A 58 -0.82 1.15 7.41
C THR A 58 -1.10 -0.33 7.67
N GLY A 59 -0.71 -1.20 6.74
CA GLY A 59 -1.06 -2.62 6.78
C GLY A 59 -2.54 -2.86 6.49
N ALA A 60 -3.06 -4.00 6.94
CA ALA A 60 -4.45 -4.38 6.76
C ALA A 60 -5.38 -3.63 7.73
N PHE A 61 -6.62 -3.38 7.30
CA PHE A 61 -7.63 -2.73 8.13
C PHE A 61 -8.06 -3.63 9.28
N LEU A 62 -7.83 -3.20 10.52
CA LEU A 62 -8.13 -4.00 11.72
C LEU A 62 -9.62 -4.32 11.82
N ASP A 63 -10.48 -3.31 11.86
CA ASP A 63 -11.92 -3.49 12.09
C ASP A 63 -12.54 -4.39 11.02
N TRP A 64 -12.28 -4.11 9.74
CA TRP A 64 -12.78 -4.92 8.64
C TRP A 64 -12.20 -6.34 8.65
N GLY A 65 -10.94 -6.49 9.02
CA GLY A 65 -10.27 -7.78 9.15
C GLY A 65 -10.84 -8.65 10.26
N LEU A 66 -11.28 -8.04 11.36
CA LEU A 66 -11.97 -8.71 12.47
C LEU A 66 -13.42 -9.06 12.11
N ASP A 67 -14.13 -8.16 11.42
CA ASP A 67 -15.51 -8.37 10.99
C ASP A 67 -15.64 -9.47 9.94
N THR A 68 -14.67 -9.57 9.02
CA THR A 68 -14.70 -10.55 7.92
C THR A 68 -13.93 -11.82 8.21
N GLY A 69 -13.08 -11.83 9.24
CA GLY A 69 -12.13 -12.90 9.51
C GLY A 69 -10.93 -12.97 8.55
N PHE A 70 -10.76 -11.98 7.65
CA PHE A 70 -9.66 -11.94 6.68
C PHE A 70 -8.27 -12.00 7.34
N LEU A 71 -8.14 -11.50 8.58
CA LEU A 71 -6.89 -11.54 9.34
C LEU A 71 -6.65 -12.89 10.06
N GLY A 72 -7.48 -13.90 9.81
CA GLY A 72 -7.39 -15.20 10.47
C GLY A 72 -8.03 -15.26 11.85
N PHE A 73 -8.79 -14.22 12.26
CA PHE A 73 -9.56 -14.21 13.50
C PHE A 73 -11.02 -14.58 13.22
N ASP A 74 -11.44 -15.77 13.65
CA ASP A 74 -12.84 -16.17 13.68
C ASP A 74 -13.39 -15.89 15.08
N ILE A 75 -13.86 -14.66 15.28
CA ILE A 75 -14.35 -14.17 16.57
C ILE A 75 -15.59 -14.95 17.02
N ALA A 76 -16.50 -15.26 16.08
CA ALA A 76 -17.74 -15.97 16.36
C ALA A 76 -17.47 -17.36 16.97
N ASN A 77 -16.50 -18.09 16.43
CA ASN A 77 -16.13 -19.42 16.93
C ASN A 77 -14.93 -19.42 17.90
N ARG A 78 -14.39 -18.25 18.24
CA ARG A 78 -13.22 -18.07 19.11
C ARG A 78 -11.99 -18.85 18.61
N ARG A 79 -11.69 -18.75 17.31
CA ARG A 79 -10.54 -19.39 16.68
C ARG A 79 -9.61 -18.36 16.07
N VAL A 80 -8.32 -18.68 16.05
CA VAL A 80 -7.30 -17.90 15.37
C VAL A 80 -6.42 -18.83 14.53
N THR A 81 -6.11 -18.41 13.31
CA THR A 81 -5.08 -19.05 12.49
C THR A 81 -3.73 -18.46 12.88
N LEU A 82 -2.82 -19.32 13.34
CA LEU A 82 -1.43 -18.95 13.55
C LEU A 82 -0.66 -19.21 12.25
N TYR A 83 -0.02 -18.18 11.74
CA TYR A 83 0.87 -18.30 10.58
C TYR A 83 2.30 -18.46 11.12
N ASP A 84 3.00 -19.50 10.66
CA ASP A 84 4.44 -19.60 10.80
C ASP A 84 5.13 -18.86 9.64
N GLN A 85 6.45 -18.72 9.76
CA GLN A 85 7.30 -18.06 8.77
C GLN A 85 7.96 -19.10 7.85
#